data_AF-A0A382YGP6-F1
#
_entry.id   AF-A0A382YGP6-F1
#
_cell.length_a   1.000
_cell.length_b   1.000
_cell.length_c   1.000
_cell.angle_alpha   90.00
_cell.angle_beta   90.00
_cell.angle_gamma   90.00
#
_symmetry.space_group_name_H-M   'P 1'
#
loop_
_entity.id
_entity.type
_entity.pdbx_description
1 polymer ?
#
loop_
_entity_poly.entity_id
_entity_poly.type
_entity_poly.pdbx_seq_one_letter_code
_entity_poly.pdbx_strand_id
1 'polypeptide(L)' 'MQVADFEKATPGPGLDLYVHPTKKFKTILIQVYVHQVLGDEVTSLALLPFVQRRGCRRFPDQRKIVMFLEDLYGASL' A
#
# COMPACT_ATOMS: atom_id res chain seq x y z
N MET A 1 2.89 -22.45 11.89
CA MET A 1 2.70 -21.14 11.22
C MET A 1 1.87 -20.30 12.18
N GLN A 2 2.50 -19.42 12.97
CA GLN A 2 1.80 -18.66 14.01
C GLN A 2 0.81 -17.72 13.34
N VAL A 3 -0.48 -17.94 13.58
CA VAL A 3 -1.55 -17.00 13.25
C VAL A 3 -1.30 -15.81 14.15
N ALA A 4 -0.67 -14.76 13.63
CA ALA A 4 -0.69 -13.48 14.32
C ALA A 4 -2.16 -13.05 14.42
N ASP A 5 -2.60 -12.60 15.60
CA ASP A 5 -3.97 -12.16 15.82
C ASP A 5 -4.24 -10.92 14.95
N PHE A 6 -4.82 -11.14 13.77
CA PHE A 6 -5.29 -10.10 12.87
C PHE A 6 -6.79 -9.93 13.06
N GLU A 7 -7.20 -8.71 13.42
CA GLU A 7 -8.59 -8.29 13.39
C GLU A 7 -8.99 -8.01 11.93
N LYS A 8 -10.02 -8.71 11.44
CA LYS A 8 -10.57 -8.49 10.09
C LYS A 8 -11.76 -7.54 10.16
N ALA A 9 -11.75 -6.49 9.35
CA ALA A 9 -12.87 -5.59 9.13
C ALA A 9 -13.19 -5.50 7.64
N THR A 10 -14.48 -5.44 7.29
CA THR A 10 -14.95 -5.25 5.90
C THR A 10 -15.71 -3.93 5.79
N PRO A 11 -15.01 -2.80 5.59
CA PRO A 11 -15.63 -1.47 5.53
C PRO A 11 -16.54 -1.26 4.30
N GLY A 12 -16.43 -2.11 3.27
CA GLY A 12 -17.28 -2.04 2.08
C GLY A 12 -17.13 -3.27 1.18
N PRO A 13 -17.98 -3.41 0.15
CA PRO A 13 -17.92 -4.54 -0.78
C PRO A 13 -16.57 -4.56 -1.51
N GLY A 14 -15.86 -5.69 -1.43
CA GLY A 14 -14.58 -5.91 -2.10
C GLY A 14 -13.34 -5.37 -1.38
N LEU A 15 -13.48 -4.83 -0.16
CA LEU A 15 -12.35 -4.36 0.65
C LEU A 15 -12.26 -5.15 1.95
N ASP A 16 -11.20 -5.94 2.07
CA ASP A 16 -10.83 -6.62 3.31
C ASP A 16 -9.71 -5.84 4.01
N LEU A 17 -9.97 -5.37 5.22
CA LEU A 17 -8.99 -4.72 6.08
C LEU A 17 -8.52 -5.71 7.15
N TYR A 18 -7.21 -5.89 7.27
CA TYR A 18 -6.59 -6.72 8.31
C TYR A 18 -5.71 -5.84 9.19
N VAL A 19 -6.00 -5.81 10.49
CA VAL A 19 -5.28 -5.00 11.47
C VAL A 19 -4.62 -5.92 12.48
N HIS A 20 -3.31 -5.80 12.66
CA HIS A 20 -2.60 -6.47 13.75
C HIS A 20 -2.23 -5.43 14.83
N PRO A 21 -3.04 -5.28 15.88
CA PRO A 21 -2.74 -4.34 16.95
C PRO A 21 -1.58 -4.86 17.79
N THR A 22 -0.38 -4.35 17.53
CA THR A 22 0.83 -4.70 18.30
C THR A 22 1.56 -3.44 18.75
N LYS A 23 2.04 -3.46 20.00
CA LYS A 23 2.91 -2.41 20.57
C LYS A 23 4.40 -2.77 20.44
N LYS A 24 4.73 -3.89 19.79
CA LYS A 24 6.11 -4.38 19.64
C LYS A 24 6.97 -3.45 18.77
N PHE A 25 6.35 -2.80 17.79
CA PHE A 25 7.03 -1.94 16.82
C PHE A 25 6.74 -0.46 17.09
N LYS A 26 7.74 0.39 16.84
CA LYS A 26 7.61 1.86 16.92
C LYS A 26 7.05 2.48 15.65
N THR A 27 6.91 1.68 14.59
CA THR A 27 6.44 2.10 13.27
C THR A 27 5.12 1.41 12.93
N ILE A 28 4.33 2.03 12.07
CA ILE A 28 3.12 1.47 11.49
C ILE A 28 3.46 1.02 10.07
N LEU A 29 3.16 -0.23 9.75
CA LEU A 29 3.27 -0.76 8.40
C LEU A 29 1.87 -0.82 7.78
N ILE A 30 1.70 -0.17 6.62
CA ILE A 30 0.47 -0.22 5.85
C ILE A 30 0.79 -0.91 4.53
N GLN A 31 0.08 -2.00 4.23
CA GLN A 31 0.24 -2.75 2.99
C GLN A 31 -1.11 -2.82 2.29
N VAL A 32 -1.11 -2.48 1.00
CA VAL A 32 -2.30 -2.54 0.15
C VAL A 32 -2.09 -3.64 -0.87
N TYR A 33 -3.00 -4.61 -0.89
CA TYR A 33 -2.97 -5.73 -1.82
C TYR A 33 -4.13 -5.60 -2.80
N VAL A 34 -3.80 -5.59 -4.09
CA VAL A 34 -4.80 -5.61 -5.16
C VAL A 34 -4.77 -7.00 -5.77
N HIS A 35 -5.82 -7.78 -5.52
CA HIS A 35 -5.97 -9.10 -6.11
C HIS A 35 -6.63 -9.00 -7.47
N GLN A 36 -6.07 -9.70 -8.44
CA GLN A 36 -6.61 -9.82 -9.79
C GLN A 36 -6.36 -11.23 -10.30
N VAL A 37 -7.25 -11.69 -11.17
CA VAL A 37 -7.09 -12.98 -11.83
C VAL A 37 -5.96 -12.87 -12.84
N LEU A 38 -5.16 -13.94 -12.96
CA LEU A 38 -4.10 -14.04 -13.95
C LEU A 38 -4.71 -14.06 -15.36
N GLY A 39 -4.24 -13.20 -16.26
CA GLY A 39 -4.71 -13.09 -17.64
C GLY A 39 -3.72 -12.34 -18.53
N ASP A 40 -4.16 -11.92 -19.72
CA ASP A 40 -3.27 -11.28 -20.70
C ASP A 40 -2.74 -9.90 -20.26
N GLU A 41 -3.44 -9.24 -19.34
CA GLU A 41 -3.10 -7.91 -18.79
C GLU A 41 -1.92 -7.94 -17.79
N VAL A 42 -1.34 -9.10 -17.49
CA VAL A 42 -0.32 -9.28 -16.43
C VAL A 42 0.88 -8.34 -16.59
N THR A 43 1.33 -8.09 -17.82
CA THR A 43 2.44 -7.14 -18.06
C THR A 43 2.04 -5.71 -17.72
N SER A 44 0.86 -5.27 -18.14
CA SER A 44 0.33 -3.92 -17.84
C SER A 44 0.20 -3.70 -16.34
N LEU A 45 -0.26 -4.73 -15.63
CA LEU A 45 -0.47 -4.69 -14.19
C LEU A 45 0.85 -4.73 -13.41
N ALA A 46 1.86 -5.44 -13.91
CA ALA A 46 3.21 -5.39 -13.36
C ALA A 46 3.89 -4.03 -13.55
N LEU A 47 3.54 -3.29 -14.61
CA LEU A 47 4.02 -1.92 -14.87
C LEU A 47 3.33 -0.86 -14.00
N LEU A 48 2.12 -1.15 -13.53
CA LEU A 48 1.29 -0.25 -12.73
C LEU A 48 2.00 0.35 -11.50
N PRO A 49 2.71 -0.40 -10.63
CA PRO A 49 3.47 0.20 -9.53
C PRO A 49 4.59 1.14 -10.00
N PHE A 50 5.22 0.88 -11.14
CA PHE A 50 6.27 1.74 -11.68
C PHE A 50 5.70 3.07 -12.20
N VAL A 51 4.50 3.04 -12.78
CA VAL A 51 3.79 4.25 -13.21
C VAL A 51 3.31 5.04 -12.00
N GLN A 52 2.76 4.39 -10.97
CA GLN A 52 2.31 5.07 -9.75
C GLN A 52 3.46 5.78 -9.02
N ARG A 53 4.67 5.19 -9.00
CA ARG A 53 5.86 5.82 -8.40
C ARG A 53 6.31 7.10 -9.12
N ARG A 54 5.92 7.29 -10.38
CA ARG A 54 6.31 8.49 -11.17
C ARG A 54 5.53 9.75 -10.77
N GLY A 55 4.27 9.59 -10.39
CA GLY A 55 3.40 10.73 -10.10
C GLY A 55 1.94 10.32 -9.96
N CYS A 56 1.17 11.16 -9.26
CA CYS A 56 -0.27 11.08 -9.19
C CYS A 56 -0.89 12.46 -9.36
N ARG A 57 -2.21 12.56 -9.49
CA ARG A 57 -2.90 13.85 -9.76
C ARG A 57 -2.57 14.94 -8.73
N ARG A 58 -2.32 14.57 -7.47
CA ARG A 58 -1.95 15.51 -6.39
C ARG A 58 -0.44 15.79 -6.33
N PHE A 59 0.38 14.82 -6.74
CA PHE A 59 1.83 14.90 -6.76
C PHE A 59 2.34 14.51 -8.15
N PRO A 60 2.33 15.44 -9.13
CA PRO A 60 2.59 15.10 -10.52
C PRO A 60 4.03 14.61 -10.78
N ASP A 61 4.96 14.90 -9.86
CA ASP A 61 6.37 14.57 -9.98
C ASP A 61 6.82 13.68 -8.84
N GLN A 62 7.71 12.71 -9.13
CA GLN A 62 8.33 11.85 -8.12
C GLN A 62 8.98 12.66 -6.98
N ARG A 63 9.59 13.82 -7.29
CA ARG A 63 10.17 14.71 -6.27
C ARG A 63 9.15 15.17 -5.24
N LYS A 64 7.93 15.52 -5.67
CA LYS A 64 6.86 15.96 -4.76
C LYS A 64 6.36 14.82 -3.88
N ILE A 65 6.36 13.59 -4.40
CA ILE A 65 6.04 12.39 -3.61
C ILE A 65 7.11 12.21 -2.53
N VAL A 66 8.40 12.27 -2.88
CA VAL A 66 9.49 12.15 -1.91
C VAL A 66 9.42 13.23 -0.84
N MET A 67 9.22 14.50 -1.22
CA MET A 67 9.07 15.59 -0.25
C MET A 67 7.90 15.37 0.70
N PHE A 68 6.75 14.91 0.19
CA PHE A 68 5.59 14.60 1.04
C PHE A 68 5.84 13.44 2.00
N LEU A 69 6.65 12.46 1.60
CA LEU A 69 7.04 11.34 2.46
C LEU A 69 8.04 11.76 3.55
N GLU A 70 8.96 12.68 3.24
CA GLU A 70 9.83 13.31 4.23
C GLU A 70 9.01 14.08 5.28
N ASP A 71 8.00 14.84 4.85
CA ASP A 71 7.08 15.55 5.75
C ASP A 71 6.28 14.58 6.66
N LEU A 72 6.06 13.33 6.22
CA LEU A 72 5.44 12.26 7.00
C LEU A 72 6.42 11.54 7.94
N TYR A 73 7.36 12.30 8.53
CA TYR A 73 8.40 11.80 9.42
C TYR A 73 9.38 10.81 8.75
N GLY A 74 9.66 11.00 7.46
CA GLY A 74 10.55 10.12 6.70
C GLY A 74 9.92 8.76 6.37
N ALA A 75 8.62 8.76 6.01
CA ALA A 75 7.93 7.55 5.58
C ALA A 75 8.55 6.97 4.29
N SER A 76 8.44 5.66 4.09
CA SER A 76 9.01 4.96 2.92
C SER A 76 7.95 4.18 2.14
N LEU A 77 8.18 4.01 0.83
CA LEU A 77 7.26 3.36 -0.14
C LEU A 77 7.93 2.21 -0.93
#